data_AF-A0A0Q5ZME5-F1
#
_entry.id   AF-A0A0Q5ZME5-F1
#
_cell.length_a   1.000
_cell.length_b   1.000
_cell.length_c   1.000
_cell.angle_alpha   90.00
_cell.angle_beta   90.00
_cell.angle_gamma   90.00
#
_symmetry.space_group_name_H-M   'P 1'
#
loop_
_entity.id
_entity.type
_entity.pdbx_description
1 polymer ?
#
loop_
_entity_poly.entity_id
_entity_poly.type
_entity_poly.pdbx_seq_one_letter_code
_entity_poly.pdbx_strand_id
1 'polypeptide(L)' 'MSAVTYPCYKLKKDGRGEWYWVYYARNGEEISKSSESYVAKSDCENGIKLNKASANDPVFQV' A
#
# COMPACT_ATOMS: atom_id res chain seq x y z
N MET A 1 6.98 19.55 -9.57
CA MET A 1 6.07 18.46 -9.15
C MET A 1 6.54 17.19 -9.81
N SER A 2 7.24 16.31 -9.09
CA SER A 2 7.71 15.04 -9.63
C SER A 2 6.50 14.19 -9.98
N ALA A 3 6.35 13.86 -11.26
CA ALA A 3 5.26 13.01 -11.74
C ALA A 3 5.36 11.65 -11.03
N VAL A 4 4.27 11.25 -10.37
CA VAL A 4 4.17 9.93 -9.75
C VAL A 4 4.39 8.89 -10.84
N THR A 5 5.48 8.14 -10.71
CA THR A 5 5.86 7.09 -11.68
C THR A 5 5.31 5.76 -11.20
N TYR A 6 4.59 5.06 -12.07
CA TYR A 6 4.03 3.75 -11.76
C TYR A 6 5.05 2.63 -12.04
N PRO A 7 5.05 1.54 -11.25
CA PRO A 7 4.15 1.25 -10.14
C PRO A 7 4.56 1.98 -8.85
N CYS A 8 3.58 2.35 -8.02
CA CYS A 8 3.85 3.09 -6.78
C CYS A 8 2.86 2.77 -5.67
N TYR A 9 3.31 2.99 -4.43
CA TYR A 9 2.44 3.03 -3.25
C TYR A 9 2.10 4.49 -2.95
N LYS A 10 0.81 4.81 -2.87
CA LYS A 10 0.31 6.12 -2.41
C LYS A 10 -0.19 5.98 -0.98
N LEU A 11 0.39 6.75 -0.06
CA LEU A 11 -0.12 6.87 1.30
C LEU A 11 -1.21 7.93 1.34
N LYS A 12 -2.34 7.59 1.95
CA LYS A 12 -3.51 8.46 2.12
C LYS A 12 -3.98 8.41 3.56
N LYS A 13 -4.81 9.36 3.95
CA LYS A 13 -5.56 9.33 5.20
C LYS A 13 -7.04 9.13 4.93
N ASP A 14 -7.72 8.40 5.80
CA ASP A 14 -9.17 8.26 5.77
C ASP A 14 -9.86 9.43 6.49
N GLY A 15 -11.19 9.40 6.53
CA GLY A 15 -11.99 10.42 7.21
C GLY A 15 -11.83 10.44 8.73
N ARG A 16 -11.23 9.40 9.32
CA ARG A 16 -10.95 9.27 10.76
C ARG A 16 -9.52 9.75 11.10
N GLY A 17 -8.74 10.13 10.08
CA GLY A 17 -7.36 10.60 10.23
C GLY A 17 -6.32 9.49 10.27
N GLU A 18 -6.73 8.24 10.05
CA GLU A 18 -5.86 7.07 10.01
C GLU A 18 -5.24 6.91 8.61
N TRP A 19 -4.01 6.43 8.55
CA TRP A 19 -3.25 6.21 7.34
C TRP A 19 -3.57 4.87 6.70
N TYR A 20 -3.62 4.83 5.38
CA TYR A 20 -3.66 3.59 4.60
C TYR A 20 -2.85 3.78 3.32
N TRP A 21 -2.41 2.66 2.72
CA TRP A 21 -1.69 2.67 1.46
C TRP A 21 -2.52 2.03 0.35
N VAL A 22 -2.28 2.52 -0.87
CA VAL A 22 -2.86 1.97 -2.10
C VAL A 22 -1.74 1.75 -3.10
N TYR A 23 -1.66 0.54 -3.65
CA TYR A 23 -0.70 0.18 -4.68
C TYR A 23 -1.32 0.30 -6.07
N TYR A 24 -0.64 1.07 -6.91
CA TYR A 24 -1.00 1.28 -8.30
C TYR A 24 -0.03 0.53 -9.21
N ALA A 25 -0.57 -0.27 -10.11
CA ALA A 25 0.18 -0.99 -11.12
C ALA A 25 0.72 -0.05 -12.22
N ARG A 26 1.54 -0.58 -13.13
CA ARG A 26 2.13 0.17 -14.25
C ARG A 26 1.09 0.82 -15.17
N ASN A 27 -0.08 0.21 -15.29
CA ASN A 27 -1.22 0.74 -16.05
C ASN A 27 -1.98 1.85 -15.32
N GLY A 28 -1.56 2.21 -14.10
CA GLY A 28 -2.20 3.24 -13.29
C GLY A 28 -3.45 2.76 -12.53
N GLU A 29 -3.79 1.48 -12.61
CA GLU A 29 -4.91 0.92 -11.87
C GLU A 29 -4.54 0.54 -10.45
N GLU A 30 -5.48 0.72 -9.53
CA GLU A 30 -5.38 0.23 -8.15
C GLU A 30 -5.59 -1.27 -8.15
N ILE A 31 -4.56 -2.03 -7.75
CA ILE A 31 -4.64 -3.50 -7.71
C ILE A 31 -4.56 -4.06 -6.28
N SER A 32 -4.13 -3.24 -5.32
CA SER A 32 -4.01 -3.64 -3.92
C SER A 32 -4.13 -2.43 -3.01
N LYS A 33 -4.75 -2.64 -1.86
CA LYS A 33 -4.96 -1.63 -0.82
C LYS A 33 -4.71 -2.26 0.53
N SER A 34 -4.29 -1.45 1.49
CA SER A 34 -4.28 -1.86 2.89
C SER A 34 -5.69 -2.25 3.33
N SER A 35 -5.81 -3.40 3.99
CA SER A 35 -7.01 -3.78 4.74
C SER A 35 -7.09 -3.08 6.09
N GLU A 36 -5.94 -2.60 6.59
CA GLU A 36 -5.80 -1.96 7.88
C GLU A 36 -5.64 -0.44 7.73
N SER A 37 -6.19 0.28 8.70
CA SER A 37 -5.93 1.71 8.93
C SER A 37 -4.92 1.85 10.08
N TYR A 38 -3.93 2.71 9.90
CA TYR A 38 -2.83 2.91 10.85
C TYR A 38 -2.90 4.31 11.48
N VAL A 39 -2.78 4.42 12.80
CA VAL A 39 -2.75 5.74 13.46
C VAL A 39 -1.48 6.52 13.08
N ALA A 40 -0.33 5.84 13.03
CA ALA A 40 0.95 6.45 12.68
C ALA A 40 1.36 6.18 11.23
N LYS A 41 2.01 7.16 10.60
CA LYS A 41 2.55 7.05 9.23
C LYS A 41 3.64 5.98 9.14
N SER A 42 4.48 5.87 10.18
CA SER A 42 5.55 4.87 10.29
C SER A 42 5.03 3.45 10.17
N ASP A 43 3.88 3.18 10.78
CA ASP A 43 3.29 1.83 10.81
C ASP A 43 2.74 1.48 9.43
N CYS A 44 2.11 2.45 8.75
CA CYS A 44 1.70 2.32 7.36
C CYS A 44 2.89 2.07 6.41
N GLU A 45 4.01 2.78 6.60
CA GLU A 45 5.24 2.53 5.85
C GLU A 45 5.83 1.14 6.14
N ASN A 46 5.71 0.65 7.38
CA ASN A 46 6.11 -0.69 7.75
C ASN A 46 5.24 -1.76 7.06
N GLY A 47 3.92 -1.55 7.00
CA GLY A 47 3.02 -2.43 6.24
C GLY A 47 3.41 -2.53 4.76
N ILE A 48 3.80 -1.41 4.13
CA ILE A 48 4.32 -1.42 2.75
C ILE A 48 5.63 -2.22 2.66
N LYS A 49 6.54 -2.10 3.63
CA LYS A 49 7.81 -2.86 3.64
C LYS A 49 7.55 -4.37 3.72
N LEU A 50 6.60 -4.80 4.56
CA LEU A 50 6.20 -6.19 4.66
C LEU A 50 5.63 -6.71 3.34
N ASN A 51 4.71 -5.95 2.71
CA ASN A 51 4.12 -6.33 1.44
C ASN A 51 5.14 -6.36 0.27
N LYS A 52 6.20 -5.56 0.35
CA LYS A 52 7.33 -5.65 -0.60
C LYS A 52 8.20 -6.89 -0.35
N ALA A 53 8.26 -7.38 0.88
CA ALA A 53 9.06 -8.55 1.26
C ALA A 53 8.34 -9.88 0.98
N SER A 54 7.01 -9.89 0.92
CA SER A 54 6.18 -11.08 0.72
C SER A 54 6.18 -11.66 -0.72
N ALA A 55 7.13 -11.23 -1.56
CA ALA A 55 7.18 -11.61 -2.98
C ALA A 55 7.29 -13.13 -3.22
N ASN A 56 7.78 -13.88 -2.24
CA ASN A 56 7.97 -15.34 -2.31
C ASN A 56 7.07 -16.10 -1.33
N ASP A 57 6.11 -15.43 -0.69
CA ASP A 57 5.22 -16.08 0.27
C ASP A 57 4.27 -17.05 -0.47
N PRO A 58 3.99 -18.24 0.11
CA PRO A 58 3.14 -19.23 -0.53
C PRO A 58 1.69 -18.74 -0.67
N VAL A 59 1.07 -19.02 -1.81
CA VAL A 59 -0.34 -18.72 -2.08
C VAL A 59 -1.17 -19.97 -1.81
N PHE A 60 -2.20 -19.84 -0.95
CA PHE A 60 -3.15 -20.91 -0.67
C PHE A 60 -4.54 -20.54 -1.21
N GLN A 61 -5.20 -21.50 -1.86
CA GLN A 61 -6.60 -21.38 -2.29
C GLN A 61 -7.47 -22.09 -1.25
N VAL A 62 -8.42 -21.35 -0.66
CA VAL A 62 -9.41 -21.83 0.32
C VAL A 62 -10.82 -21.71 -0.22
#